data_AF-A0A7X7S8C0-F1
#
_entry.id   AF-A0A7X7S8C0-F1
#
_cell.length_a   1.000
_cell.length_b   1.000
_cell.length_c   1.000
_cell.angle_alpha   90.00
_cell.angle_beta   90.00
_cell.angle_gamma   90.00
#
_symmetry.space_group_name_H-M   'P 1'
#
loop_
_entity.id
_entity.type
_entity.pdbx_description
1 polymer ?
#
loop_
_entity_poly.entity_id
_entity_poly.type
_entity_poly.pdbx_seq_one_letter_code
_entity_poly.pdbx_strand_id
1 'polypeptide(L)'
;DEFITSRFKVTFGNRILKQIRDFIPVYVGCGGDEVDGLDYMVARKVLRKFESLNLPFLVDEIKELIALMQRMFGKEKFTESVEYLESLLRQI
;
A
#
# COMPACT_ATOMS: atom_id res chain seq x y z
N ASP A 1 8.45 -1.66 2.50
CA ASP A 1 8.58 -3.08 2.09
C ASP A 1 8.85 -3.98 3.29
N GLU A 2 9.90 -3.73 4.08
CA GLU A 2 10.28 -4.57 5.24
C GLU A 2 9.12 -4.89 6.21
N PHE A 3 8.32 -3.88 6.58
CA PHE A 3 7.16 -4.10 7.46
C PHE A 3 6.16 -5.10 6.87
N ILE A 4 5.79 -4.91 5.59
CA ILE A 4 4.81 -5.76 4.89
C ILE A 4 5.37 -7.18 4.72
N THR A 5 6.65 -7.29 4.38
CA THR A 5 7.34 -8.59 4.27
C THR A 5 7.39 -9.31 5.61
N SER A 6 7.67 -8.60 6.71
CA SER A 6 7.83 -9.22 8.03
C SER A 6 6.50 -9.73 8.61
N ARG A 7 5.45 -8.91 8.56
CA ARG A 7 4.12 -9.17 9.15
C ARG A 7 3.21 -9.99 8.25
N PHE A 8 3.15 -9.68 6.96
CA PHE A 8 2.20 -10.29 6.03
C PHE A 8 2.81 -11.34 5.11
N LYS A 9 4.14 -11.50 5.14
CA LYS A 9 4.91 -12.35 4.18
C LYS A 9 4.66 -11.97 2.71
N VAL A 10 4.23 -10.74 2.47
CA VAL A 10 4.03 -10.17 1.13
C VAL A 10 5.21 -9.28 0.79
N THR A 11 5.87 -9.54 -0.33
CA THR A 11 6.94 -8.70 -0.86
C THR A 11 6.45 -7.92 -2.08
N PHE A 12 7.05 -6.75 -2.30
CA PHE A 12 6.79 -5.98 -3.52
C PHE A 12 7.45 -6.73 -4.68
N GLY A 13 8.67 -7.22 -4.45
CA GLY A 13 9.45 -7.97 -5.43
C GLY A 13 9.98 -7.08 -6.55
N ASN A 14 11.01 -7.55 -7.24
CA ASN A 14 11.77 -6.75 -8.22
C ASN A 14 10.91 -6.21 -9.37
N ARG A 15 9.89 -6.96 -9.79
CA ARG A 15 8.99 -6.54 -10.88
C ARG A 15 8.14 -5.33 -10.47
N ILE A 16 7.57 -5.32 -9.27
CA ILE A 16 6.75 -4.18 -8.82
C ILE A 16 7.65 -2.98 -8.59
N LEU A 17 8.83 -3.16 -7.99
CA LEU A 17 9.79 -2.06 -7.80
C LEU A 17 10.21 -1.41 -9.12
N LYS A 18 10.48 -2.21 -10.16
CA LYS A 18 10.74 -1.68 -11.50
C LYS A 18 9.54 -0.89 -12.03
N GLN A 19 8.33 -1.45 -11.93
CA GLN A 19 7.12 -0.76 -12.40
C GLN A 19 6.85 0.54 -11.65
N ILE A 20 7.13 0.61 -10.35
CA ILE A 20 7.03 1.85 -9.57
C ILE A 20 8.00 2.89 -10.11
N ARG A 21 9.27 2.50 -10.32
CA ARG A 21 10.31 3.39 -10.87
C ARG A 21 10.00 3.88 -12.29
N ASP A 22 9.33 3.07 -13.09
CA ASP A 22 8.92 3.45 -14.45
C ASP A 22 7.64 4.30 -14.45
N PHE A 23 6.70 4.04 -13.53
CA PHE A 23 5.38 4.68 -13.48
C PHE A 23 5.42 6.08 -12.86
N ILE A 24 6.08 6.23 -11.71
CA ILE A 24 6.07 7.48 -10.94
C ILE A 24 6.56 8.68 -11.76
N PRO A 25 7.69 8.60 -12.51
CA PRO A 25 8.15 9.74 -13.29
C PRO A 25 7.16 10.19 -14.37
N VAL A 26 6.45 9.23 -14.98
CA VAL A 26 5.41 9.52 -15.98
C VAL A 26 4.20 10.18 -15.31
N TYR A 27 3.78 9.67 -14.15
CA TYR A 27 2.67 10.24 -13.38
C TYR A 27 2.94 11.70 -12.98
N VAL A 28 4.15 11.97 -12.48
CA VAL A 28 4.61 13.33 -12.14
C VAL A 28 4.72 14.21 -13.40
N GLY A 29 5.22 13.66 -14.51
CA GLY A 29 5.30 14.36 -15.80
C GLY A 29 3.93 14.80 -16.35
N CYS A 30 2.85 14.11 -15.95
CA CYS A 30 1.48 14.49 -16.27
C CYS A 30 0.87 15.50 -15.28
N GLY A 31 1.64 16.00 -14.31
CA GLY A 31 1.19 16.97 -13.30
C GLY A 31 0.71 16.35 -11.98
N GLY A 32 0.92 15.05 -11.78
CA GLY A 32 0.63 14.36 -10.51
C GLY A 32 1.73 14.54 -9.46
N ASP A 33 1.42 14.16 -8.23
CA ASP A 33 2.38 14.13 -7.13
C ASP A 33 3.07 12.76 -7.00
N GLU A 34 4.33 12.75 -6.56
CA GLU A 34 5.10 11.51 -6.40
C GLU A 34 4.46 10.56 -5.38
N VAL A 35 3.99 11.11 -4.25
CA VAL A 35 3.39 10.33 -3.17
C VAL A 35 2.08 9.70 -3.62
N ASP A 36 1.27 10.43 -4.37
CA ASP A 36 -0.02 9.95 -4.88
C ASP A 36 0.18 8.87 -5.96
N GLY A 37 1.21 9.01 -6.82
CA GLY A 37 1.57 7.98 -7.79
C GLY A 37 2.07 6.69 -7.14
N LEU A 38 2.81 6.81 -6.02
CA LEU A 38 3.24 5.67 -5.23
C LEU A 38 2.05 5.01 -4.52
N ASP A 39 1.16 5.79 -3.92
CA ASP A 39 -0.06 5.32 -3.24
C ASP A 39 -0.90 4.43 -4.17
N TYR A 40 -1.21 4.95 -5.36
CA TYR A 40 -1.94 4.22 -6.39
C TYR A 40 -1.31 2.86 -6.73
N MET A 41 0.02 2.84 -6.89
CA MET A 41 0.75 1.60 -7.20
C MET A 41 0.72 0.60 -6.04
N VAL A 42 0.86 1.07 -4.80
CA VAL A 42 0.82 0.23 -3.60
C VAL A 42 -0.57 -0.36 -3.41
N ALA A 43 -1.63 0.46 -3.45
CA ALA A 43 -3.01 0.02 -3.32
C ALA A 43 -3.37 -1.06 -4.36
N ARG A 44 -3.06 -0.80 -5.64
CA ARG A 44 -3.49 -1.68 -6.75
C ARG A 44 -2.67 -2.97 -6.89
N LYS A 45 -1.38 -2.97 -6.53
CA LYS A 45 -0.48 -4.11 -6.82
C LYS A 45 0.08 -4.82 -5.61
N VAL A 46 0.24 -4.11 -4.49
CA VAL A 46 0.75 -4.71 -3.26
C VAL A 46 -0.43 -5.15 -2.40
N LEU A 47 -1.31 -4.22 -2.05
CA LEU A 47 -2.41 -4.48 -1.10
C LEU A 47 -3.45 -5.43 -1.68
N ARG A 48 -3.63 -5.47 -3.00
CA ARG A 48 -4.48 -6.48 -3.64
C ARG A 48 -4.13 -7.92 -3.28
N LYS A 49 -2.87 -8.21 -2.95
CA LYS A 49 -2.45 -9.55 -2.51
C LYS A 49 -3.04 -9.92 -1.13
N PHE A 50 -3.49 -8.95 -0.34
CA PHE A 50 -4.04 -9.17 1.00
C PHE A 50 -5.39 -9.89 0.94
N GLU A 51 -6.14 -9.75 -0.17
CA GLU A 51 -7.39 -10.51 -0.39
C GLU A 51 -7.18 -12.02 -0.36
N SER A 52 -5.97 -12.50 -0.66
CA SER A 52 -5.63 -13.93 -0.62
C SER A 52 -5.15 -14.41 0.75
N LEU A 53 -5.00 -13.49 1.71
CA LEU A 53 -4.57 -13.81 3.08
C LEU A 53 -5.77 -14.10 3.98
N ASN A 54 -5.50 -14.75 5.12
CA ASN A 54 -6.51 -14.98 6.15
C ASN A 54 -6.70 -13.73 7.00
N LEU A 55 -7.42 -12.75 6.45
CA LEU A 55 -7.63 -11.40 7.02
C LEU A 55 -8.15 -11.37 8.46
N PRO A 56 -9.05 -12.26 8.93
CA PRO A 56 -9.51 -12.26 10.32
C PRO A 56 -8.39 -12.37 11.37
N PHE A 57 -7.26 -13.00 11.02
CA PHE A 57 -6.11 -13.16 11.93
C PHE A 57 -5.09 -12.02 11.82
N LEU A 58 -5.32 -11.06 10.92
CA LEU A 58 -4.37 -9.99 10.59
C LEU A 58 -4.94 -8.58 10.87
N VAL A 59 -6.05 -8.50 11.60
CA VAL A 59 -6.75 -7.24 11.88
C VAL A 59 -5.85 -6.22 12.57
N ASP A 60 -5.07 -6.65 13.56
CA ASP A 60 -4.20 -5.76 14.32
C ASP A 60 -2.98 -5.33 13.48
N GLU A 61 -2.41 -6.24 12.70
CA GLU A 61 -1.32 -5.91 11.76
C GLU A 61 -1.78 -4.92 10.68
N ILE A 62 -3.02 -5.03 10.19
CA ILE A 62 -3.59 -4.08 9.22
C ILE A 62 -3.72 -2.69 9.87
N LYS A 63 -4.19 -2.61 11.11
CA LYS A 63 -4.26 -1.33 11.84
C LYS A 63 -2.86 -0.74 12.09
N GLU A 64 -1.89 -1.57 12.46
CA GLU A 64 -0.48 -1.15 12.58
C GLU A 64 0.06 -0.62 11.24
N LEU A 65 -0.29 -1.27 10.12
CA LEU A 65 0.12 -0.84 8.79
C LEU A 65 -0.49 0.54 8.43
N ILE A 66 -1.78 0.76 8.71
CA ILE A 66 -2.43 2.06 8.49
C ILE A 66 -1.74 3.15 9.31
N ALA A 67 -1.48 2.89 10.59
CA ALA A 67 -0.81 3.85 11.47
C ALA A 67 0.63 4.15 10.98
N LEU A 68 1.34 3.14 10.48
CA LEU A 68 2.67 3.31 9.89
C LEU A 68 2.63 4.16 8.62
N MET A 69 1.66 3.92 7.73
CA MET A 69 1.48 4.72 6.51
C MET A 69 1.22 6.19 6.85
N GLN A 70 0.29 6.47 7.77
CA GLN A 70 -0.01 7.84 8.21
C GLN A 70 1.18 8.52 8.89
N ARG A 71 2.02 7.77 9.60
CA ARG A 71 3.23 8.30 10.24
C ARG A 71 4.32 8.64 9.22
N MET A 72 4.48 7.84 8.16
CA MET A 72 5.54 8.04 7.17
C MET A 72 5.20 9.11 6.14
N PHE A 73 3.95 9.15 5.65
CA PHE A 73 3.54 10.01 4.55
C PHE A 73 2.66 11.18 4.98
N GLY A 74 2.11 11.14 6.20
CA GLY A 74 1.14 12.11 6.70
C GLY A 74 -0.30 11.58 6.62
N LYS A 75 -1.20 12.19 7.40
CA LYS A 75 -2.61 11.75 7.50
C LYS A 75 -3.44 12.05 6.25
N GLU A 76 -3.02 13.03 5.46
CA GLU A 76 -3.71 13.49 4.23
C GLU A 76 -3.08 12.89 2.96
N LYS A 77 -2.17 11.93 3.12
CA LYS A 77 -1.47 11.24 2.04
C LYS A 77 -1.69 9.74 2.18
N PHE A 78 -1.47 9.01 1.10
CA PHE A 78 -1.71 7.56 1.05
C PHE A 78 -3.19 7.16 1.27
N THR A 79 -4.11 8.05 0.90
CA THR A 79 -5.55 7.87 1.12
C THR A 79 -6.10 6.64 0.42
N GLU A 80 -5.68 6.33 -0.82
CA GLU A 80 -6.18 5.14 -1.52
C GLU A 80 -5.77 3.85 -0.81
N SER A 81 -4.51 3.74 -0.39
CA SER A 81 -4.02 2.57 0.34
C SER A 81 -4.71 2.42 1.70
N VAL A 82 -4.90 3.52 2.42
CA VAL A 82 -5.58 3.51 3.73
C VAL A 82 -7.05 3.11 3.56
N GLU A 83 -7.77 3.72 2.64
CA GLU A 83 -9.16 3.37 2.33
C GLU A 83 -9.30 1.91 1.92
N TYR A 84 -8.35 1.40 1.13
CA TYR A 84 -8.33 0.00 0.73
C TYR A 84 -8.18 -0.93 1.95
N LEU A 85 -7.23 -0.65 2.86
CA LEU A 85 -7.04 -1.44 4.07
C LEU A 85 -8.26 -1.37 5.00
N GLU A 86 -8.87 -0.20 5.15
CA GLU A 86 -10.12 -0.04 5.90
C GLU A 86 -11.27 -0.83 5.27
N SER A 87 -11.35 -0.87 3.93
CA SER A 87 -12.36 -1.66 3.23
C SER A 87 -12.21 -3.15 3.49
N LEU A 88 -10.97 -3.66 3.58
CA LEU A 88 -10.70 -5.05 3.97
C LEU A 88 -11.15 -5.32 5.41
N LEU A 89 -10.88 -4.39 6.34
CA LEU A 89 -11.33 -4.53 7.73
C LEU A 89 -12.86 -4.57 7.87
N ARG A 90 -13.59 -3.87 7.00
CA ARG A 90 -15.07 -3.88 7.00
C ARG A 90 -15.68 -5.16 6.44
N GLN A 91 -14.91 -5.95 5.68
CA GLN A 91 -15.37 -7.20 5.06
C GLN A 91 -15.18 -8.43 5.98
N ILE A 92 -14.44 -8.28 7.07
CA ILE A 92 -14.20 -9.30 8.11
C ILE A 92 -15.36 -9.29 9.09
#